data_AF-A0A528F8T1-F1
#
_entry.id   AF-A0A528F8T1-F1
#
_cell.length_a   1.000
_cell.length_b   1.000
_cell.length_c   1.000
_cell.angle_alpha   90.00
_cell.angle_beta   90.00
_cell.angle_gamma   90.00
#
_symmetry.space_group_name_H-M   'P 1'
#
loop_
_entity.id
_entity.type
_entity.pdbx_description
1 polymer ?
#
loop_
_entity_poly.entity_id
_entity_poly.type
_entity_poly.pdbx_seq_one_letter_code
_entity_poly.pdbx_strand_id
1 'polypeptide(L)' 'LYATTVQGLDIEGDRVRAVMTSAGPITGDAVVISMGPESGLLGRRYGIDLPVYPVKGYTATVPLGDENKG' A
#
# COMPACT_ATOMS: atom_id res chain seq x y z
N LEU A 1 0.86 10.01 -11.45
CA LEU A 1 0.45 9.19 -12.62
C LEU A 1 -0.60 8.20 -12.15
N TYR A 2 -1.69 8.03 -12.90
CA TYR A 2 -2.69 6.97 -12.64
C TYR A 2 -2.40 5.74 -13.52
N ALA A 3 -2.97 4.58 -13.20
CA ALA A 3 -2.80 3.33 -13.94
C ALA A 3 -1.32 2.95 -14.19
N THR A 4 -0.44 3.31 -13.25
CA THR A 4 1.00 3.10 -13.32
C THR A 4 1.40 2.19 -12.17
N THR A 5 1.56 0.91 -12.45
CA THR A 5 1.81 -0.11 -11.43
C THR A 5 3.26 -0.06 -11.00
N VAL A 6 3.51 0.02 -9.69
CA VAL A 6 4.85 -0.14 -9.12
C VAL A 6 5.26 -1.61 -9.21
N GLN A 7 6.42 -1.87 -9.80
CA GLN A 7 6.99 -3.20 -9.98
C GLN A 7 8.12 -3.49 -8.98
N GLY A 8 8.81 -2.44 -8.54
CA GLY A 8 9.89 -2.51 -7.55
C GLY A 8 10.59 -1.16 -7.36
N LEU A 9 11.66 -1.20 -6.57
CA LEU A 9 12.63 -0.14 -6.36
C LEU A 9 13.98 -0.56 -6.97
N ASP A 10 14.61 0.37 -7.68
CA ASP A 10 16.01 0.29 -8.05
C ASP A 10 16.84 0.88 -6.90
N ILE A 11 17.71 0.08 -6.30
CA ILE A 11 18.49 0.43 -5.11
C ILE A 11 19.98 0.39 -5.43
N GLU A 12 20.67 1.47 -5.10
CA GLU A 12 22.11 1.60 -5.16
C GLU A 12 22.65 1.78 -3.74
N GLY A 13 23.27 0.73 -3.20
CA GLY A 13 23.71 0.70 -1.80
C GLY A 13 22.53 0.77 -0.83
N ASP A 14 22.43 1.85 -0.06
CA ASP A 14 21.38 2.12 0.91
C ASP A 14 20.33 3.13 0.39
N ARG A 15 20.43 3.56 -0.87
CA ARG A 15 19.59 4.62 -1.45
C ARG A 15 18.73 4.11 -2.60
N VAL A 16 17.47 4.54 -2.60
CA VAL A 16 16.57 4.31 -3.74
C VAL A 16 16.95 5.28 -4.86
N ARG A 17 17.33 4.74 -6.02
CA ARG A 17 17.65 5.52 -7.23
C ARG A 17 16.39 5.83 -8.04
N ALA A 18 15.50 4.84 -8.16
CA ALA A 18 14.25 5.00 -8.91
C ALA A 18 13.16 4.02 -8.42
N VAL A 19 11.90 4.38 -8.65
CA VAL A 19 10.76 3.48 -8.57
C VAL A 19 10.53 2.89 -9.95
N MET A 20 10.63 1.57 -10.07
CA MET A 20 10.36 0.85 -11.31
C MET A 20 8.85 0.70 -11.48
N THR A 21 8.30 1.19 -12.59
CA THR A 21 6.87 1.13 -12.87
C THR A 21 6.56 0.58 -14.25
N SER A 22 5.30 0.22 -14.50
CA SER A 22 4.82 -0.20 -15.82
C SER A 22 4.96 0.88 -16.91
N ALA A 23 5.16 2.15 -16.53
CA ALA A 23 5.37 3.27 -17.45
C ALA A 23 6.85 3.68 -17.54
N GLY A 24 7.77 2.87 -16.99
CA GLY A 24 9.20 3.17 -16.91
C GLY A 24 9.66 3.60 -15.51
N PRO A 25 10.96 3.87 -15.33
CA PRO A 25 11.52 4.29 -14.06
C PRO A 25 11.12 5.73 -13.72
N ILE A 26 10.81 5.98 -12.45
CA ILE A 26 10.56 7.31 -11.90
C ILE A 26 11.64 7.62 -10.86
N THR A 27 12.42 8.68 -11.07
CA THR A 27 13.46 9.12 -10.13
C THR A 27 12.93 10.13 -9.12
N GLY A 28 13.60 10.27 -7.99
CA GLY A 28 13.29 11.27 -6.97
C GLY A 28 14.31 11.24 -5.83
N ASP A 29 14.34 12.29 -5.02
CA ASP A 29 15.29 12.41 -3.91
C ASP A 29 14.98 11.45 -2.75
N ALA A 30 13.70 11.13 -2.58
CA ALA A 30 13.16 10.23 -1.57
C ALA A 30 11.88 9.53 -2.08
N VAL A 31 11.58 8.36 -1.51
CA VAL A 31 10.39 7.56 -1.85
C VAL A 31 9.64 7.21 -0.58
N VAL A 32 8.31 7.37 -0.61
CA VAL A 32 7.40 6.97 0.48
C VAL A 32 6.55 5.80 0.01
N ILE A 33 6.57 4.70 0.78
CA ILE A 33 5.69 3.55 0.49
C ILE A 33 4.34 3.80 1.17
N SER A 34 3.30 4.01 0.36
CA SER A 34 1.93 4.25 0.80
C SER A 34 0.93 3.33 0.09
N MET A 35 1.28 2.05 -0.06
CA MET A 35 0.54 1.06 -0.85
C MET A 35 -0.41 0.21 0.01
N GLY A 36 -0.79 0.66 1.21
CA GLY A 36 -1.66 -0.11 2.11
C GLY A 36 -1.09 -1.51 2.42
N PRO A 37 -1.89 -2.59 2.37
CA PRO A 37 -1.45 -3.99 2.54
C PRO A 37 -0.18 -4.37 1.76
N GLU A 38 -0.08 -3.92 0.51
CA GLU A 38 1.00 -4.26 -0.42
C GLU A 38 2.33 -3.59 -0.03
N SER A 39 2.31 -2.60 0.87
CA SER A 39 3.52 -1.97 1.40
C SER A 39 4.45 -3.00 2.05
N GLY A 40 3.88 -3.93 2.83
CA GLY A 40 4.65 -5.00 3.46
C GLY A 40 5.23 -5.98 2.43
N LEU A 41 4.49 -6.27 1.36
CA LEU A 41 4.97 -7.15 0.27
C LEU A 41 6.13 -6.53 -0.51
N LEU A 42 6.08 -5.22 -0.76
CA LEU A 42 7.18 -4.51 -1.41
C LEU A 42 8.40 -4.39 -0.48
N GLY A 43 8.19 -3.93 0.77
CA GLY A 43 9.27 -3.71 1.73
C GLY A 43 10.11 -4.95 2.00
N ARG A 44 9.48 -6.13 2.11
CA ARG A 44 10.17 -7.40 2.35
C ARG A 44 11.23 -7.75 1.29
N ARG A 45 11.05 -7.31 0.04
CA ARG A 45 12.04 -7.51 -1.04
C ARG A 45 13.36 -6.79 -0.78
N TYR A 46 13.33 -5.77 0.07
CA TYR A 46 14.45 -4.91 0.41
C TYR A 46 14.84 -5.02 1.89
N GLY A 47 14.44 -6.10 2.57
CA GLY A 47 14.78 -6.35 3.97
C GLY A 47 14.03 -5.49 4.98
N ILE A 48 12.98 -4.77 4.56
CA ILE A 48 12.13 -3.95 5.43
C ILE A 48 10.91 -4.79 5.80
N ASP A 49 10.84 -5.24 7.05
CA ASP A 49 9.65 -5.92 7.55
C ASP A 49 8.68 -4.91 8.18
N LEU A 50 7.49 -4.81 7.60
CA LEU A 50 6.42 -3.94 8.09
C LEU A 50 5.35 -4.80 8.77
N PRO A 51 4.91 -4.46 10.00
CA PRO A 51 3.90 -5.21 10.74
C PRO A 51 2.47 -4.94 10.20
N VAL A 52 2.25 -5.23 8.91
CA VAL A 52 0.98 -5.03 8.21
C VAL A 52 0.33 -6.39 7.95
N TYR A 53 -0.84 -6.61 8.54
CA TYR A 53 -1.59 -7.87 8.49
C TYR A 53 -3.00 -7.62 7.97
N PRO A 54 -3.26 -7.81 6.67
CA PRO A 54 -4.55 -7.52 6.07
C PRO A 54 -5.63 -8.49 6.60
N VAL A 55 -6.74 -7.94 7.06
CA VAL A 55 -7.89 -8.71 7.53
C VAL A 55 -9.15 -8.30 6.79
N LYS A 56 -10.12 -9.21 6.70
CA LYS A 56 -11.45 -8.88 6.18
C LYS A 56 -12.24 -8.14 7.27
N GLY A 57 -12.63 -6.90 6.97
CA GLY A 57 -13.60 -6.15 7.76
C GLY A 57 -14.96 -6.18 7.09
N TYR A 58 -16.01 -6.41 7.87
CA TYR A 58 -17.40 -6.27 7.41
C TYR A 58 -18.04 -5.14 8.19
N THR A 59 -18.80 -4.31 7.49
CA THR A 59 -19.62 -3.25 8.09
C THR A 59 -21.00 -3.31 7.46
N ALA A 60 -22.03 -3.10 8.27
CA ALA A 60 -23.41 -3.05 7.83
C ALA A 60 -24.09 -1.87 8.49
N THR A 61 -24.76 -1.07 7.69
CA THR A 61 -25.65 -0.01 8.19
C THR A 61 -27.06 -0.59 8.26
N VAL A 62 -27.66 -0.60 9.45
CA VAL A 62 -29.03 -1.11 9.67
C VAL A 62 -29.95 0.02 10.13
N PRO A 63 -31.18 0.12 9.59
CA PRO A 63 -32.17 1.04 10.13
C PRO A 63 -32.58 0.58 11.52
N LEU A 64 -32.69 1.52 12.47
CA LEU A 64 -33.25 1.23 13.79
C LEU A 64 -34.77 1.05 13.67
N GLY A 65 -35.30 0.02 14.34
CA GLY A 65 -36.75 -0.20 14.46
C GLY A 65 -37.41 0.83 15.37
N ASP A 66 -38.73 0.97 15.23
CA ASP A 66 -39.57 1.88 16.02
C ASP A 66 -39.59 1.46 17.50
N GLU A 67 -39.24 2.36 18.42
CA GLU A 67 -39.09 2.09 19.86
C GLU A 67 -40.41 1.77 20.58
N ASN A 68 -41.55 2.05 19.94
CA ASN A 68 -42.90 1.90 20.51
C ASN A 68 -43.59 0.55 20.20
N LYS A 69 -42.86 -0.46 19.71
CA LYS A 69 -43.41 -1.82 19.46
C LYS A 69 -43.16 -2.81 20.61
N GLY A 70 -43.28 -2.35 21.85
CA GLY A 70 -43.22 -3.16 23.08
C GLY A 70 -44.56 -3.15 23.83
#